data_AF-A0A2J8W198-F1
#
_entry.id   AF-A0A2J8W198-F1
#
_cell.length_a   1.000
_cell.length_b   1.000
_cell.length_c   1.000
_cell.angle_alpha   90.00
_cell.angle_beta   90.00
_cell.angle_gamma   90.00
#
_symmetry.space_group_name_H-M   'P 1'
#
loop_
_entity.id
_entity.type
_entity.pdbx_description
1 polymer ?
#
loop_
_entity_poly.entity_id
_entity_poly.type
_entity_poly.pdbx_seq_one_letter_code
_entity_poly.pdbx_strand_id
1 'polypeptide(L)'
;HLALGSDLTTLGLNLNSPENLYPKFASPWASSPCRPQDIDFHVPSEYLTNIHIRDKLAAIKLGRYGEDLLFYLYYMNGGDVLQLLAAVELSSIWNMTN
;
A
#
# COMPACT_ATOMS: atom_id res chain seq x y z
N HIS A 1 -8.67 -31.57 -12.01
CA HIS A 1 -9.86 -30.95 -11.39
C HIS A 1 -10.40 -29.81 -12.27
N LEU A 2 -10.96 -30.13 -13.45
CA LEU A 2 -11.73 -29.14 -14.24
C LEU A 2 -13.24 -29.24 -13.97
N ALA A 3 -13.70 -30.43 -13.55
CA ALA A 3 -15.11 -30.70 -13.27
C ALA A 3 -15.62 -30.11 -11.94
N LEU A 4 -14.74 -29.84 -10.97
CA LEU A 4 -15.14 -29.35 -9.64
C LEU A 4 -15.28 -27.82 -9.56
N GLY A 5 -14.83 -27.08 -10.57
CA GLY A 5 -14.76 -25.61 -10.53
C GLY A 5 -13.83 -25.09 -9.43
N SER A 6 -13.64 -23.77 -9.42
CA SER A 6 -12.99 -23.03 -8.33
C SER A 6 -13.92 -21.90 -7.93
N ASP A 7 -13.97 -21.58 -6.65
CA ASP A 7 -14.71 -20.41 -6.19
C ASP A 7 -13.99 -19.14 -6.68
N LEU A 8 -14.64 -18.39 -7.57
CA LEU A 8 -14.07 -17.17 -8.15
C LEU A 8 -14.08 -16.01 -7.16
N THR A 9 -14.86 -16.08 -6.08
CA THR A 9 -14.92 -15.03 -5.06
C THR A 9 -13.67 -14.99 -4.18
N THR A 10 -12.90 -16.10 -4.14
CA THR A 10 -11.65 -16.17 -3.35
C THR A 10 -10.45 -15.62 -4.11
N LEU A 11 -10.61 -15.16 -5.35
CA LEU A 11 -9.52 -14.66 -6.20
C LEU A 11 -9.12 -13.20 -5.90
N GLY A 12 -9.63 -12.60 -4.82
CA GLY A 12 -9.29 -11.22 -4.45
C GLY A 12 -9.91 -10.14 -5.36
N LEU A 13 -10.87 -10.53 -6.21
CA LEU A 13 -11.63 -9.61 -7.06
C LEU A 13 -13.00 -9.36 -6.45
N ASN A 14 -13.38 -8.09 -6.33
CA ASN A 14 -14.72 -7.73 -5.88
C ASN A 14 -15.71 -7.84 -7.05
N LEU A 15 -16.19 -9.05 -7.33
CA LEU A 15 -17.17 -9.33 -8.40
C LEU A 15 -18.53 -8.66 -8.17
N ASN A 16 -18.79 -8.18 -6.95
CA ASN A 16 -20.01 -7.44 -6.59
C ASN A 16 -19.85 -5.92 -6.78
N SER A 17 -18.69 -5.44 -7.22
CA SER A 17 -18.46 -4.01 -7.44
C SER A 17 -19.34 -3.48 -8.58
N PRO A 18 -20.02 -2.34 -8.41
CA PRO A 18 -20.69 -1.64 -9.50
C PRO A 18 -19.70 -0.96 -10.48
N GLU A 19 -18.42 -0.83 -10.10
CA GLU A 19 -17.36 -0.26 -10.92
C GLU A 19 -16.63 -1.32 -11.75
N ASN A 20 -16.05 -0.91 -12.88
CA ASN A 20 -15.16 -1.75 -13.67
C ASN A 20 -13.92 -2.17 -12.85
N LEU A 21 -13.53 -3.44 -12.94
CA LEU A 21 -12.38 -4.00 -12.22
C LEU A 21 -11.04 -3.78 -12.93
N TYR A 22 -11.05 -3.67 -14.26
CA TYR A 22 -9.83 -3.52 -15.06
C TYR A 22 -8.93 -2.32 -14.69
N PRO A 23 -9.44 -1.14 -14.26
CA PRO A 23 -8.59 0.00 -13.93
C PRO A 23 -7.72 -0.22 -12.69
N LYS A 24 -8.16 -1.10 -11.79
CA LYS A 24 -7.45 -1.45 -10.54
C LYS A 24 -6.91 -2.88 -10.62
N PHE A 25 -6.85 -3.49 -11.81
CA PHE A 25 -6.36 -4.85 -11.98
C PHE A 25 -4.83 -4.86 -11.93
N ALA A 26 -4.26 -5.44 -10.87
CA ALA A 26 -2.82 -5.43 -10.65
C ALA A 26 -2.07 -6.45 -11.50
N SER A 27 -2.39 -7.74 -11.37
CA SER A 27 -1.82 -8.79 -12.21
C SER A 27 -2.65 -10.07 -12.13
N PRO A 28 -2.47 -11.03 -13.05
CA PRO A 28 -3.17 -12.32 -13.00
C PRO A 28 -2.92 -13.14 -11.74
N TRP A 29 -1.85 -12.86 -10.98
CA TRP A 29 -1.49 -13.56 -9.75
C TRP A 29 -1.69 -12.70 -8.49
N ALA A 30 -2.06 -11.43 -8.65
CA ALA A 30 -2.28 -10.54 -7.52
C ALA A 30 -3.59 -10.92 -6.81
N SER A 31 -3.52 -11.06 -5.49
CA SER A 31 -4.68 -11.30 -4.63
C SER A 31 -5.33 -10.00 -4.16
N SER A 32 -4.88 -8.84 -4.65
CA SER A 32 -5.37 -7.52 -4.27
C SER A 32 -5.33 -6.57 -5.46
N PRO A 33 -6.25 -5.58 -5.51
CA PRO A 33 -6.26 -4.56 -6.55
C PRO A 33 -5.03 -3.64 -6.47
N CYS A 34 -4.70 -2.97 -7.57
CA CYS A 34 -3.67 -1.93 -7.61
C CYS A 34 -3.98 -0.85 -6.59
N ARG A 35 -2.96 -0.46 -5.83
CA ARG A 35 -3.04 0.66 -4.91
C ARG A 35 -2.77 1.96 -5.69
N PRO A 36 -3.22 3.12 -5.21
CA PRO A 36 -2.96 4.39 -5.89
C PRO A 36 -1.47 4.65 -6.12
N GLN A 37 -0.60 4.20 -5.21
CA GLN A 37 0.86 4.32 -5.35
C GLN A 37 1.47 3.42 -6.43
N ASP A 38 0.76 2.38 -6.88
CA ASP A 38 1.21 1.45 -7.91
C ASP A 38 0.81 1.94 -9.32
N ILE A 39 -0.02 3.00 -9.41
CA ILE A 39 -0.53 3.53 -10.68
C ILE A 39 0.36 4.71 -11.11
N ASP A 40 1.05 4.54 -12.23
CA ASP A 40 1.77 5.63 -12.86
C ASP A 40 0.78 6.70 -13.37
N PHE A 41 0.85 7.88 -12.76
CA PHE A 41 0.04 9.02 -13.16
C PHE A 41 0.93 10.15 -13.66
N HIS A 42 0.51 10.80 -14.75
CA HIS A 42 1.22 11.95 -15.29
C HIS A 42 1.01 13.17 -14.40
N VAL A 43 1.90 13.35 -13.42
CA VAL A 43 1.91 14.52 -12.54
C VAL A 43 2.64 15.70 -13.22
N PRO A 44 2.23 16.95 -12.94
CA PRO A 44 2.99 18.13 -13.35
C PRO A 44 4.46 18.04 -12.91
N SER A 45 5.37 18.59 -13.73
CA SER A 45 6.82 18.50 -13.53
C SER A 45 7.29 19.06 -12.19
N GLU A 46 6.54 20.00 -11.62
CA GLU A 46 6.77 20.63 -10.33
C GLU A 46 6.70 19.63 -9.16
N TYR A 47 5.93 18.54 -9.30
CA TYR A 47 5.85 17.48 -8.29
C TYR A 47 6.98 16.46 -8.39
N LEU A 48 7.78 16.46 -9.47
CA LEU A 48 8.95 15.58 -9.66
C LEU A 48 10.16 16.06 -8.86
N THR A 49 9.93 16.31 -7.58
CA THR A 49 10.89 16.89 -6.63
C THR A 49 12.11 16.00 -6.41
N ASN A 50 11.96 14.68 -6.49
CA ASN A 50 13.03 13.71 -6.26
C ASN A 50 14.28 14.04 -7.11
N ILE A 51 14.11 14.45 -8.37
CA ILE A 51 15.22 14.81 -9.27
C ILE A 51 16.08 15.96 -8.70
N HIS A 52 15.47 16.89 -7.97
CA HIS A 52 16.10 18.14 -7.53
C HIS A 52 16.60 18.09 -6.08
N ILE A 53 15.95 17.32 -5.21
CA ILE A 53 16.20 17.34 -3.75
C ILE A 53 16.67 16.01 -3.17
N ARG A 54 16.96 15.01 -4.01
CA ARG A 54 17.36 13.66 -3.56
C ARG A 54 18.42 13.66 -2.46
N ASP A 55 19.48 14.45 -2.65
CA ASP A 55 20.62 14.49 -1.71
C ASP A 55 20.30 15.19 -0.39
N LYS A 56 19.24 16.02 -0.36
CA LYS A 56 18.80 16.77 0.82
C LYS A 56 17.63 16.09 1.54
N LEU A 57 17.01 15.09 0.91
CA LEU A 57 15.85 14.41 1.47
C LEU A 57 16.26 13.54 2.66
N ALA A 58 15.59 13.73 3.79
CA ALA A 58 15.84 12.91 4.96
C ALA A 58 15.53 11.44 4.66
N ALA A 59 16.42 10.53 5.08
CA ALA A 59 16.17 9.11 5.00
C ALA A 59 14.87 8.75 5.74
N ILE A 60 14.12 7.80 5.19
CA ILE A 60 12.90 7.29 5.79
C ILE A 60 13.26 6.66 7.14
N LYS A 61 12.76 7.26 8.22
CA LYS A 61 12.96 6.80 9.60
C LYS A 61 11.61 6.83 10.30
N LEU A 62 11.03 5.64 10.48
CA LEU A 62 9.67 5.49 10.99
C LEU A 62 9.49 6.07 12.40
N GLY A 63 10.50 5.94 13.28
CA GLY A 63 10.48 6.57 14.60
C GLY A 63 10.49 8.11 14.62
N ARG A 64 10.57 8.79 13.47
CA ARG A 64 10.37 10.26 13.38
C ARG A 64 8.97 10.65 12.92
N TYR A 65 8.15 9.67 12.55
CA TYR A 65 6.81 9.89 12.02
C TYR A 65 5.77 9.87 13.14
N GLY A 66 4.72 10.68 12.98
CA GLY A 66 3.57 10.66 13.87
C GLY A 66 2.72 9.40 13.66
N GLU A 67 1.86 9.13 14.64
CA GLU A 67 0.95 7.98 14.63
C GLU A 67 0.05 7.92 13.39
N ASP A 68 -0.49 9.05 12.92
CA ASP A 68 -1.33 9.12 11.72
C ASP A 68 -0.62 8.57 10.48
N LEU A 69 0.65 8.93 10.29
CA LEU A 69 1.44 8.49 9.15
C LEU A 69 1.81 7.01 9.28
N LEU A 70 2.08 6.53 10.50
CA LEU A 70 2.32 5.10 10.74
C LEU A 70 1.05 4.27 10.46
N PHE A 71 -0.13 4.73 10.86
CA PHE A 71 -1.40 4.09 10.51
C PHE A 71 -1.64 4.09 9.00
N TYR A 72 -1.40 5.23 8.34
CA TYR A 72 -1.49 5.30 6.88
C TYR A 72 -0.59 4.24 6.21
N LEU A 73 0.67 4.14 6.64
CA LEU A 73 1.59 3.13 6.12
C LEU A 73 1.14 1.70 6.41
N TYR A 74 0.60 1.44 7.60
CA TYR A 74 0.10 0.12 8.00
C TYR A 74 -1.07 -0.34 7.13
N TYR A 75 -2.05 0.53 6.85
CA TYR A 75 -3.23 0.18 6.07
C TYR A 75 -2.97 0.14 4.56
N MET A 76 -2.03 0.95 4.05
CA MET A 76 -1.76 1.03 2.61
C MET A 76 -0.76 -0.02 2.10
N ASN A 77 0.04 -0.63 2.98
CA ASN A 77 1.10 -1.55 2.58
C ASN A 77 0.82 -3.01 2.99
N GLY A 78 -0.42 -3.47 2.80
CA GLY A 78 -0.83 -4.83 3.13
C GLY A 78 0.07 -5.90 2.50
N GLY A 79 0.65 -6.77 3.34
CA GLY A 79 1.53 -7.84 2.89
C GLY A 79 2.98 -7.42 2.59
N ASP A 80 3.36 -6.16 2.89
CA ASP A 80 4.71 -5.65 2.74
C ASP A 80 5.44 -5.59 4.09
N VAL A 81 6.78 -5.61 4.06
CA VAL A 81 7.64 -5.34 5.22
C VAL A 81 7.31 -3.99 5.85
N LEU A 82 6.90 -3.01 5.04
CA LEU A 82 6.56 -1.67 5.55
C LEU A 82 5.35 -1.68 6.51
N GLN A 83 4.39 -2.58 6.32
CA GLN A 83 3.27 -2.75 7.25
C GLN A 83 3.75 -3.29 8.61
N LEU A 84 4.64 -4.27 8.60
CA LEU A 84 5.21 -4.82 9.84
C LEU A 84 6.04 -3.78 10.60
N LEU A 85 6.88 -3.02 9.88
CA LEU A 85 7.69 -1.98 10.49
C LEU A 85 6.83 -0.87 11.11
N ALA A 86 5.75 -0.45 10.42
CA ALA A 86 4.80 0.51 10.98
C ALA A 86 4.11 -0.03 12.25
N ALA A 87 3.72 -1.31 12.28
CA ALA A 87 3.11 -1.94 13.44
C ALA A 87 4.08 -2.01 14.65
N VAL A 88 5.36 -2.32 14.40
CA VAL A 88 6.39 -2.33 15.45
C VAL A 88 6.55 -0.95 16.08
N GLU A 89 6.61 0.10 15.26
CA GLU A 89 6.76 1.47 15.76
C GLU A 89 5.51 1.95 16.52
N LEU A 90 4.30 1.65 16.02
CA LEU A 90 3.05 1.93 16.75
C LEU A 90 3.01 1.23 18.11
N SER A 91 3.43 -0.05 18.17
CA SER A 91 3.50 -0.78 19.44
C SER A 91 4.53 -0.19 20.39
N SER A 92 5.68 0.25 19.88
CA SER A 92 6.73 0.92 20.66
C SER A 92 6.22 2.21 21.29
N ILE A 93 5.52 3.05 20.51
CA ILE A 93 4.91 4.30 20.99
C ILE A 93 3.90 4.03 22.10
N TRP A 94 3.04 3.03 21.92
CA TRP A 94 2.03 2.67 22.92
C TRP A 94 2.65 2.18 24.24
N ASN A 95 3.76 1.44 24.19
CA ASN A 95 4.50 1.00 25.38
C ASN A 95 5.25 2.15 26.09
N MET A 96 5.50 3.28 25.42
CA MET A 96 6.14 4.45 26.04
C MET A 96 5.13 5.38 26.72
N THR A 97 3.85 5.31 26.32
CA THR A 97 2.79 6.17 26.86
C THR A 97 1.98 5.52 27.99
N ASN A 98 2.20 4.23 28.27
CA ASN A 98 1.62 3.48 29.39
C ASN A 98 2.69 3.09 30.41
#